data_AF-I3C9Y3-F1
#
_entry.id   AF-I3C9Y3-F1
#
_cell.length_a   1.000
_cell.length_b   1.000
_cell.length_c   1.000
_cell.angle_alpha   90.00
_cell.angle_beta   90.00
_cell.angle_gamma   90.00
#
_symmetry.space_group_name_H-M   'P 1'
#
loop_
_entity.id
_entity.type
_entity.pdbx_description
1 polymer ?
#
loop_
_entity_poly.entity_id
_entity_poly.type
_entity_poly.pdbx_seq_one_letter_code
_entity_poly.pdbx_strand_id
1 'polypeptide(L)'
;MGLTKGRCKFTTSDFPRGNSSQICYLRFTVENPHGFSCNKIIAKYVGGNLKQNMSKLKTLREQQNLTQEELSEKSGISARTIQRIETGKEPKGFTLRALAKALEIAENELIYTEIKQEKIEANKIKKEPQEVVLINYSFLKIINLSSIPFILIPPLNIIIPLVLMFIMKQKNSLTKQLISLQILWTILAPIVFMLGIFLKLGNQFSLILMILIVLSNVFIIIRNAIEIDKRKKLYYKLNFNMI
;
A
#
# COMPACT_ATOMS: atom_id res chain seq x y z
N MET A 1 -43.71 23.02 36.47
CA MET A 1 -43.87 21.60 36.09
C MET A 1 -42.66 21.19 35.28
N GLY A 2 -41.78 20.35 35.84
CA GLY A 2 -40.51 19.97 35.22
C GLY A 2 -40.66 18.88 34.16
N LEU A 3 -39.88 18.98 33.09
CA LEU A 3 -39.56 17.84 32.22
C LEU A 3 -38.06 17.60 32.31
N THR A 4 -37.72 16.47 32.90
CA THR A 4 -36.37 15.99 33.15
C THR A 4 -35.67 15.66 31.83
N LYS A 5 -34.45 16.18 31.62
CA LYS A 5 -33.56 15.75 30.54
C LYS A 5 -33.17 14.29 30.75
N GLY A 6 -33.90 13.36 30.14
CA GLY A 6 -33.51 11.98 29.99
C GLY A 6 -32.22 11.89 29.18
N ARG A 7 -31.11 11.56 29.84
CA ARG A 7 -29.82 11.32 29.20
C ARG A 7 -29.90 9.93 28.56
N CYS A 8 -30.20 9.84 27.26
CA CYS A 8 -30.12 8.56 26.54
C CYS A 8 -28.66 8.10 26.49
N LYS A 9 -28.27 7.23 27.43
CA LYS A 9 -27.04 6.44 27.32
C LYS A 9 -27.36 5.22 26.46
N PHE A 10 -27.04 5.30 25.16
CA PHE A 10 -26.96 4.10 24.33
C PHE A 10 -25.56 3.51 24.48
N THR A 11 -25.47 2.27 24.93
CA THR A 11 -24.21 1.52 24.96
C THR A 11 -24.08 0.70 23.67
N THR A 12 -22.86 0.36 23.27
CA THR A 12 -22.60 -0.42 22.03
C THR A 12 -23.22 -1.81 22.04
N SER A 13 -23.73 -2.27 23.19
CA SER A 13 -24.50 -3.50 23.37
C SER A 13 -25.93 -3.43 22.82
N ASP A 14 -26.48 -2.23 22.60
CA ASP A 14 -27.91 -2.04 22.29
C ASP A 14 -28.21 -2.09 20.78
N PHE A 15 -27.17 -2.27 19.94
CA PHE A 15 -27.31 -2.34 18.49
C PHE A 15 -27.29 -3.80 17.99
N PRO A 16 -28.37 -4.28 17.34
CA PRO A 16 -28.36 -5.61 16.74
C PRO A 16 -27.38 -5.64 15.56
N ARG A 17 -26.53 -6.66 15.51
CA ARG A 17 -25.52 -6.82 14.44
C ARG A 17 -26.20 -7.27 13.13
N GLY A 18 -26.15 -6.41 12.10
CA GLY A 18 -26.63 -6.70 10.75
C GLY A 18 -26.63 -5.47 9.83
N ASN A 19 -26.61 -5.69 8.50
CA ASN A 19 -26.52 -4.62 7.49
C ASN A 19 -27.70 -3.62 7.55
N SER A 20 -28.89 -4.07 7.97
CA SER A 20 -30.06 -3.21 8.13
C SER A 20 -29.90 -2.18 9.26
N SER A 21 -29.16 -2.53 10.31
CA SER A 21 -28.92 -1.68 11.48
C SER A 21 -28.01 -0.48 11.17
N GLN A 22 -27.06 -0.66 10.24
CA GLN A 22 -26.17 0.40 9.77
C GLN A 22 -26.92 1.42 8.91
N ILE A 23 -27.87 0.97 8.08
CA ILE A 23 -28.71 1.84 7.26
C ILE A 23 -29.64 2.68 8.15
N CYS A 24 -30.20 2.08 9.21
CA CYS A 24 -31.04 2.80 10.18
C CYS A 24 -30.24 3.87 10.94
N TYR A 25 -29.00 3.56 11.34
CA TYR A 25 -28.10 4.52 11.97
C TYR A 25 -27.76 5.69 11.02
N LEU A 26 -27.46 5.38 9.75
CA LEU A 26 -27.18 6.39 8.73
C LEU A 26 -28.38 7.31 8.47
N ARG A 27 -29.59 6.77 8.40
CA ARG A 27 -30.81 7.57 8.23
C ARG A 27 -31.05 8.52 9.41
N PHE A 28 -30.83 8.03 10.64
CA PHE A 28 -30.94 8.84 11.86
C PHE A 28 -29.88 9.96 11.91
N THR A 29 -28.66 9.72 11.43
CA THR A 29 -27.59 10.75 11.40
C THR A 29 -27.83 11.85 10.35
N VAL A 30 -28.51 11.54 9.26
CA VAL A 30 -28.87 12.53 8.22
C VAL A 30 -30.04 13.41 8.69
N GLU A 31 -30.99 12.85 9.44
CA GLU A 31 -32.16 13.56 9.92
C GLU A 31 -31.91 14.41 11.19
N ASN A 32 -30.77 14.24 11.90
CA ASN A 32 -30.46 15.00 13.12
C ASN A 32 -28.96 15.38 13.27
N PRO A 33 -28.44 16.31 12.43
CA PRO A 33 -27.00 16.62 12.37
C PRO A 33 -26.45 17.34 13.62
N HIS A 34 -27.30 17.98 14.43
CA HIS A 34 -26.89 18.73 15.62
C HIS A 34 -26.77 17.87 16.90
N GLY A 35 -27.23 16.61 16.88
CA GLY A 35 -27.30 15.76 18.07
C GLY A 35 -26.00 15.04 18.44
N PHE A 36 -25.00 14.98 17.54
CA PHE A 36 -23.77 14.24 17.76
C PHE A 36 -22.56 15.17 17.77
N SER A 37 -22.09 15.46 18.98
CA SER A 37 -20.81 16.13 19.23
C SER A 37 -19.70 15.44 18.45
N CYS A 38 -18.99 16.21 17.61
CA CYS A 38 -17.91 15.83 16.71
C CYS A 38 -16.92 14.81 17.32
N ASN A 39 -17.20 13.52 17.19
CA ASN A 39 -16.23 12.50 17.50
C ASN A 39 -15.40 12.22 16.24
N LYS A 40 -14.26 12.93 16.12
CA LYS A 40 -13.33 12.88 14.98
C LYS A 40 -12.88 11.45 14.65
N ILE A 41 -12.95 10.54 15.62
CA ILE A 41 -12.66 9.11 15.49
C ILE A 41 -13.73 8.38 14.68
N ILE A 42 -15.02 8.67 14.89
CA ILE A 42 -16.13 8.04 14.15
C ILE A 42 -16.12 8.53 12.70
N ALA A 43 -15.94 9.82 12.46
CA ALA A 43 -15.80 10.36 11.10
C ALA A 43 -14.60 9.76 10.35
N LYS A 44 -13.47 9.52 11.04
CA LYS A 44 -12.28 8.88 10.47
C LYS A 44 -12.50 7.38 10.20
N TYR A 45 -13.21 6.67 11.06
CA TYR A 45 -13.53 5.24 10.88
C TYR A 45 -14.55 5.04 9.75
N VAL A 46 -15.57 5.89 9.67
CA VAL A 46 -16.59 5.85 8.62
C VAL A 46 -16.01 6.30 7.27
N GLY A 47 -15.22 7.38 7.24
CA GLY A 47 -14.54 7.85 6.03
C GLY A 47 -13.48 6.88 5.49
N GLY A 48 -12.79 6.15 6.38
CA GLY A 48 -11.84 5.09 6.00
C GLY A 48 -12.51 3.85 5.40
N ASN A 49 -13.71 3.49 5.89
CA ASN A 49 -14.48 2.36 5.37
C ASN A 49 -15.27 2.69 4.09
N LEU A 50 -15.61 3.96 3.85
CA LEU A 50 -16.31 4.38 2.61
C LEU A 50 -15.42 4.30 1.36
N LYS A 51 -14.10 4.44 1.52
CA LYS A 51 -13.14 4.29 0.40
C LYS A 51 -12.98 2.84 -0.07
N GLN A 52 -13.44 1.86 0.72
CA GLN A 52 -13.34 0.42 0.44
C GLN A 52 -14.51 -0.15 -0.38
N ASN A 53 -15.58 0.62 -0.63
CA ASN A 53 -16.82 0.08 -1.22
C ASN A 53 -17.29 0.77 -2.50
N MET A 54 -16.50 1.66 -3.09
CA MET A 54 -16.83 2.26 -4.40
C MET A 54 -16.25 1.40 -5.51
N SER A 55 -17.13 0.65 -6.19
CA SER A 55 -16.74 -0.10 -7.39
C SER A 55 -16.27 0.85 -8.49
N LYS A 56 -15.30 0.38 -9.28
CA LYS A 56 -14.76 1.14 -10.41
C LYS A 56 -15.83 1.53 -11.44
N LEU A 57 -16.81 0.65 -11.66
CA LEU A 57 -17.94 0.92 -12.54
C LEU A 57 -18.73 2.15 -12.08
N LYS A 58 -18.99 2.27 -10.77
CA LYS A 58 -19.70 3.40 -10.18
C LYS A 58 -18.94 4.71 -10.40
N THR A 59 -17.62 4.71 -10.20
CA THR A 59 -16.78 5.88 -10.43
C THR A 59 -16.81 6.34 -11.89
N LEU A 60 -16.68 5.40 -12.84
CA LEU A 60 -16.71 5.71 -14.27
C LEU A 60 -18.09 6.22 -14.72
N ARG A 61 -19.16 5.66 -14.17
CA ARG A 61 -20.53 6.12 -14.42
C ARG A 61 -20.74 7.56 -13.94
N GLU A 62 -20.30 7.87 -12.71
CA GLU A 62 -20.40 9.20 -12.13
C GLU A 62 -19.52 10.22 -12.86
N GLN A 63 -18.35 9.83 -13.38
CA GLN A 63 -17.51 10.69 -14.21
C GLN A 63 -18.20 11.11 -15.53
N GLN A 64 -19.12 10.29 -16.04
CA GLN A 64 -19.94 10.62 -17.20
C GLN A 64 -21.30 11.24 -16.81
N ASN A 65 -21.52 11.52 -15.52
CA ASN A 65 -22.77 12.05 -14.96
C ASN A 65 -24.02 11.19 -15.28
N LEU A 66 -23.85 9.89 -15.46
CA LEU A 66 -24.95 8.97 -15.80
C LEU A 66 -25.61 8.41 -14.54
N THR A 67 -26.92 8.17 -14.57
CA THR A 67 -27.66 7.34 -13.60
C THR A 67 -27.51 5.85 -13.92
N GLN A 68 -27.92 4.97 -13.00
CA GLN A 68 -27.87 3.52 -13.26
C GLN A 68 -28.83 3.12 -14.40
N GLU A 69 -29.95 3.82 -14.51
CA GLU A 69 -30.98 3.70 -15.52
C GLU A 69 -30.45 4.14 -16.90
N GLU A 70 -29.79 5.29 -16.97
CA GLU A 70 -29.19 5.79 -18.22
C GLU A 70 -28.04 4.90 -18.70
N LEU A 71 -27.19 4.40 -17.78
CA LEU A 71 -26.17 3.43 -18.13
C LEU A 71 -26.79 2.09 -18.59
N SER A 72 -27.93 1.71 -18.00
CA SER A 72 -28.69 0.53 -18.41
C SER A 72 -29.19 0.65 -19.84
N GLU A 73 -29.75 1.79 -20.19
CA GLU A 73 -30.22 2.09 -21.54
C GLU A 73 -29.06 2.13 -22.54
N LYS A 74 -27.98 2.84 -22.22
CA LYS A 74 -26.80 2.98 -23.09
C LYS A 74 -26.05 1.67 -23.33
N SER A 75 -26.02 0.78 -22.33
CA SER A 75 -25.31 -0.52 -22.42
C SER A 75 -26.20 -1.70 -22.82
N GLY A 76 -27.53 -1.56 -22.76
CA GLY A 76 -28.46 -2.68 -22.93
C GLY A 76 -28.40 -3.71 -21.79
N ILE A 77 -27.79 -3.36 -20.65
CA ILE A 77 -27.68 -4.22 -19.46
C ILE A 77 -28.64 -3.70 -18.39
N SER A 78 -29.54 -4.55 -17.89
CA SER A 78 -30.51 -4.15 -16.85
C SER A 78 -29.88 -3.38 -15.68
N ALA A 79 -30.51 -2.31 -15.20
CA ALA A 79 -30.09 -1.55 -14.02
C ALA A 79 -29.80 -2.44 -12.79
N ARG A 80 -30.58 -3.51 -12.59
CA ARG A 80 -30.34 -4.53 -11.54
C ARG A 80 -28.99 -5.22 -11.66
N THR A 81 -28.53 -5.50 -12.87
CA THR A 81 -27.22 -6.12 -13.12
C THR A 81 -26.11 -5.12 -12.91
N ILE A 82 -26.28 -3.86 -13.33
CA ILE A 82 -25.36 -2.76 -13.05
C ILE A 82 -25.19 -2.58 -11.55
N GLN A 83 -26.29 -2.50 -10.78
CA GLN A 83 -26.25 -2.40 -9.33
C GLN A 83 -25.48 -3.58 -8.70
N ARG A 84 -25.74 -4.82 -9.13
CA ARG A 84 -25.01 -5.99 -8.64
C ARG A 84 -23.51 -5.89 -8.91
N ILE A 85 -23.13 -5.38 -10.09
CA ILE A 85 -21.73 -5.15 -10.43
C ILE A 85 -21.14 -4.05 -9.56
N GLU A 86 -21.89 -2.97 -9.33
CA GLU A 86 -21.47 -1.88 -8.48
C GLU A 86 -21.30 -2.29 -7.02
N THR A 87 -22.02 -3.31 -6.56
CA THR A 87 -21.90 -3.90 -5.22
C THR A 87 -20.90 -5.04 -5.10
N GLY A 88 -20.18 -5.39 -6.18
CA GLY A 88 -19.05 -6.34 -6.13
C GLY A 88 -19.14 -7.57 -7.05
N LYS A 89 -20.16 -7.69 -7.90
CA LYS A 89 -20.21 -8.78 -8.91
C LYS A 89 -19.32 -8.45 -10.11
N GLU A 90 -18.32 -9.27 -10.41
CA GLU A 90 -17.50 -9.03 -11.60
C GLU A 90 -18.29 -9.21 -12.92
N PRO A 91 -18.23 -8.25 -13.85
CA PRO A 91 -18.81 -8.39 -15.18
C PRO A 91 -17.97 -9.34 -16.05
N LYS A 92 -18.60 -10.24 -16.80
CA LYS A 92 -17.92 -11.22 -17.66
C LYS A 92 -18.54 -11.27 -19.06
N GLY A 93 -17.73 -11.63 -20.06
CA GLY A 93 -18.17 -11.87 -21.43
C GLY A 93 -18.94 -10.71 -22.04
N PHE A 94 -20.17 -10.96 -22.47
CA PHE A 94 -21.05 -9.95 -23.09
C PHE A 94 -21.28 -8.72 -22.21
N THR A 95 -21.50 -8.91 -20.90
CA THR A 95 -21.81 -7.80 -19.98
C THR A 95 -20.65 -6.82 -19.87
N LEU A 96 -19.42 -7.35 -19.83
CA LEU A 96 -18.20 -6.54 -19.79
C LEU A 96 -18.04 -5.72 -21.08
N ARG A 97 -18.20 -6.36 -22.23
CA ARG A 97 -18.11 -5.72 -23.56
C ARG A 97 -19.12 -4.60 -23.73
N ALA A 98 -20.36 -4.87 -23.34
CA ALA A 98 -21.46 -3.92 -23.43
C ALA A 98 -21.21 -2.67 -22.55
N LEU A 99 -20.76 -2.87 -21.31
CA LEU A 99 -20.43 -1.77 -20.40
C LEU A 99 -19.19 -0.99 -20.86
N ALA A 100 -18.15 -1.67 -21.35
CA ALA A 100 -16.94 -1.05 -21.86
C ALA A 100 -17.25 -0.15 -23.06
N LYS A 101 -18.07 -0.66 -23.98
CA LYS A 101 -18.53 0.08 -25.16
C LYS A 101 -19.39 1.29 -24.77
N ALA A 102 -20.34 1.12 -23.85
CA ALA A 102 -21.20 2.22 -23.40
C ALA A 102 -20.44 3.33 -22.67
N LEU A 103 -19.37 2.98 -21.96
CA LEU A 103 -18.49 3.91 -21.27
C LEU A 103 -17.32 4.39 -22.13
N GLU A 104 -17.21 3.94 -23.38
CA GLU A 104 -16.13 4.30 -24.33
C GLU A 104 -14.72 4.02 -23.81
N ILE A 105 -14.56 2.92 -23.06
CA ILE A 105 -13.28 2.48 -22.50
C ILE A 105 -12.93 1.07 -22.97
N ALA A 106 -11.67 0.68 -22.79
CA ALA A 106 -11.25 -0.68 -23.08
C ALA A 106 -11.75 -1.67 -22.00
N GLU A 107 -12.08 -2.90 -22.40
CA GLU A 107 -12.62 -3.94 -21.50
C GLU A 107 -11.73 -4.20 -20.27
N ASN A 108 -10.42 -4.11 -20.46
CA ASN A 108 -9.43 -4.27 -19.39
C ASN A 108 -9.58 -3.18 -18.31
N GLU A 109 -10.00 -1.97 -18.66
CA GLU A 109 -10.18 -0.88 -17.71
C GLU A 109 -11.33 -1.15 -16.74
N LEU A 110 -12.37 -1.87 -17.14
CA LEU A 110 -13.46 -2.28 -16.23
C LEU A 110 -13.07 -3.44 -15.30
N ILE A 111 -12.18 -4.33 -15.73
CA ILE A 111 -11.72 -5.49 -14.94
C ILE A 111 -10.63 -5.11 -13.93
N TYR A 112 -9.92 -4.00 -14.15
CA TYR A 112 -8.79 -3.60 -13.30
C TYR A 112 -9.24 -3.18 -11.89
N THR A 113 -9.35 -4.15 -10.98
CA THR A 113 -9.12 -4.02 -9.53
C THR A 113 -7.71 -3.51 -9.31
N GLU A 114 -7.52 -2.67 -8.30
CA GLU A 114 -6.30 -1.93 -7.97
C GLU A 114 -4.97 -2.74 -8.07
N ILE A 115 -4.41 -2.83 -9.28
CA ILE A 115 -2.98 -3.07 -9.51
C ILE A 115 -2.56 -2.17 -10.68
N LYS A 116 -2.55 -0.85 -10.45
CA LYS A 116 -1.86 0.09 -11.34
C LYS A 116 -0.76 0.80 -10.56
N GLN A 117 0.42 0.17 -10.57
CA GLN A 117 1.77 0.75 -10.52
C GLN A 117 2.72 -0.44 -10.80
N GLU A 118 3.38 -0.64 -11.93
CA GLU A 118 3.49 0.05 -13.21
C GLU A 118 3.84 -1.03 -14.26
N LYS A 119 3.03 -1.19 -15.32
CA LYS A 119 3.45 -1.84 -16.57
C LYS A 119 3.81 -0.74 -17.56
N ILE A 120 5.01 -0.21 -17.43
CA ILE A 120 5.79 0.43 -18.49
C ILE A 120 7.21 -0.03 -18.12
N GLU A 121 7.73 -1.11 -18.69
CA GLU A 121 8.44 -1.09 -19.96
C GLU A 121 8.36 -2.48 -20.62
N ALA A 122 7.47 -2.64 -21.58
CA ALA A 122 7.57 -3.70 -22.57
C ALA A 122 8.44 -3.19 -23.72
N ASN A 123 9.76 -3.34 -23.60
CA ASN A 123 10.62 -3.72 -24.73
C ASN A 123 12.07 -3.94 -24.26
N LYS A 124 12.39 -5.18 -23.91
CA LYS A 124 13.50 -5.93 -24.51
C LYS A 124 13.41 -7.39 -24.10
N ILE A 125 13.16 -8.20 -25.11
CA ILE A 125 13.16 -9.67 -25.08
C ILE A 125 14.52 -10.16 -24.59
N LYS A 126 14.55 -11.01 -23.56
CA LYS A 126 15.31 -12.27 -23.52
C LYS A 126 14.78 -13.17 -22.39
N LYS A 127 14.67 -14.45 -22.74
CA LYS A 127 13.95 -15.54 -22.08
C LYS A 127 14.57 -15.95 -20.75
N GLU A 128 13.70 -16.18 -19.75
CA GLU A 128 13.72 -17.34 -18.84
C GLU A 128 12.31 -17.46 -18.23
N PRO A 129 11.83 -18.66 -17.84
CA PRO A 129 10.53 -18.84 -17.20
C PRO A 129 10.56 -18.21 -15.81
N GLN A 130 10.30 -16.91 -15.73
CA GLN A 130 10.17 -16.22 -14.45
C GLN A 130 8.81 -16.60 -13.87
N GLU A 131 8.81 -17.47 -12.86
CA GLU A 131 7.68 -17.58 -11.93
C GLU A 131 7.25 -16.15 -11.56
N VAL A 132 5.97 -15.84 -11.75
CA VAL A 132 5.42 -14.53 -11.40
C VAL A 132 5.35 -14.46 -9.87
N VAL A 133 6.50 -14.21 -9.22
CA VAL A 133 6.62 -14.07 -7.77
C VAL A 133 5.93 -12.76 -7.38
N LEU A 134 4.73 -12.87 -6.82
CA LEU A 134 3.98 -11.72 -6.29
C LEU A 134 4.80 -11.05 -5.18
N ILE A 135 5.21 -9.81 -5.41
CA ILE A 135 6.03 -9.04 -4.46
C ILE A 135 5.14 -8.60 -3.30
N ASN A 136 5.41 -9.12 -2.11
CA ASN A 136 4.75 -8.66 -0.89
C ASN A 136 5.56 -7.51 -0.28
N TYR A 137 5.12 -6.27 -0.56
CA TYR A 137 5.78 -5.06 -0.09
C TYR A 137 5.82 -4.95 1.45
N SER A 138 4.87 -5.54 2.17
CA SER A 138 4.89 -5.57 3.64
C SER A 138 6.06 -6.42 4.14
N PHE A 139 6.26 -7.59 3.55
CA PHE A 139 7.39 -8.46 3.88
C PHE A 139 8.72 -7.85 3.47
N LEU A 140 8.79 -7.22 2.31
CA LEU A 140 9.98 -6.48 1.87
C LEU A 140 10.37 -5.35 2.85
N LYS A 141 9.38 -4.63 3.40
CA LYS A 141 9.63 -3.62 4.44
C LYS A 141 10.18 -4.24 5.72
N ILE A 142 9.60 -5.37 6.16
CA ILE A 142 10.08 -6.10 7.34
C ILE A 142 11.52 -6.56 7.11
N ILE A 143 11.84 -7.15 5.95
CA ILE A 143 13.19 -7.57 5.59
C ILE A 143 14.17 -6.40 5.69
N ASN A 144 13.85 -5.24 5.11
CA ASN A 144 14.74 -4.06 5.17
C ASN A 144 14.91 -3.49 6.57
N LEU A 145 13.81 -3.33 7.32
CA LEU A 145 13.83 -2.74 8.65
C LEU A 145 14.39 -3.68 9.71
N SER A 146 14.42 -5.00 9.44
CA SER A 146 14.94 -6.01 10.36
C SER A 146 16.42 -5.82 10.69
N SER A 147 17.18 -5.09 9.88
CA SER A 147 18.60 -4.81 10.14
C SER A 147 18.84 -3.74 11.20
N ILE A 148 17.88 -2.83 11.43
CA ILE A 148 18.07 -1.66 12.32
C ILE A 148 18.51 -2.05 13.75
N PRO A 149 17.90 -3.07 14.40
CA PRO A 149 18.32 -3.48 15.74
C PRO A 149 19.76 -4.03 15.80
N PHE A 150 20.29 -4.50 14.68
CA PHE A 150 21.59 -5.17 14.59
C PHE A 150 22.67 -4.30 13.95
N ILE A 151 22.45 -2.98 13.87
CA ILE A 151 23.32 -2.06 13.15
C ILE A 151 24.76 -2.00 13.69
N LEU A 152 24.93 -2.25 15.00
CA LEU A 152 26.23 -2.26 15.67
C LEU A 152 27.00 -3.56 15.44
N ILE A 153 26.35 -4.59 14.90
CA ILE A 153 26.92 -5.92 14.67
C ILE A 153 26.89 -6.18 13.15
N PRO A 154 27.93 -5.78 12.41
CA PRO A 154 27.90 -5.77 10.94
C PRO A 154 27.50 -7.10 10.28
N PRO A 155 27.95 -8.28 10.76
CA PRO A 155 27.49 -9.56 10.20
C PRO A 155 25.97 -9.77 10.35
N LEU A 156 25.41 -9.46 11.53
CA LEU A 156 23.98 -9.66 11.80
C LEU A 156 23.11 -8.69 10.97
N ASN A 157 23.62 -7.49 10.70
CA ASN A 157 22.95 -6.49 9.85
C ASN A 157 22.60 -7.03 8.45
N ILE A 158 23.35 -8.02 7.92
CA ILE A 158 23.12 -8.67 6.62
C ILE A 158 22.43 -10.04 6.80
N ILE A 159 22.87 -10.84 7.77
CA ILE A 159 22.37 -12.21 7.97
C ILE A 159 20.86 -12.22 8.26
N ILE A 160 20.38 -11.28 9.07
CA ILE A 160 18.96 -11.24 9.46
C ILE A 160 18.04 -11.00 8.23
N PRO A 161 18.25 -9.96 7.41
CA PRO A 161 17.52 -9.79 6.14
C PRO A 161 17.62 -10.98 5.19
N LEU A 162 18.80 -11.60 5.09
CA LEU A 162 19.01 -12.78 4.25
C LEU A 162 18.14 -13.95 4.70
N VAL A 163 18.20 -14.30 5.99
CA VAL A 163 17.40 -15.37 6.56
C VAL A 163 15.91 -15.08 6.39
N LEU A 164 15.46 -13.85 6.65
CA LEU A 164 14.08 -13.44 6.44
C LEU A 164 13.65 -13.51 4.97
N MET A 165 14.51 -13.18 4.01
CA MET A 165 14.24 -13.34 2.58
C MET A 165 13.93 -14.81 2.23
N PHE A 166 14.67 -15.77 2.80
CA PHE A 166 14.41 -17.19 2.59
C PHE A 166 13.14 -17.66 3.29
N ILE A 167 12.92 -17.28 4.55
CA ILE A 167 11.72 -17.64 5.33
C ILE A 167 10.44 -17.09 4.68
N MET A 168 10.46 -15.83 4.27
CA MET A 168 9.31 -15.14 3.67
C MET A 168 9.15 -15.43 2.17
N LYS A 169 10.03 -16.28 1.60
CA LYS A 169 10.07 -16.65 0.18
C LYS A 169 10.07 -15.45 -0.78
N GLN A 170 10.65 -14.32 -0.37
CA GLN A 170 10.67 -13.07 -1.15
C GLN A 170 11.93 -12.99 -2.04
N LYS A 171 12.12 -13.94 -2.97
CA LYS A 171 13.31 -14.03 -3.84
C LYS A 171 13.30 -13.10 -5.06
N ASN A 172 12.52 -12.03 -5.03
CA ASN A 172 12.39 -11.10 -6.15
C ASN A 172 13.67 -10.23 -6.32
N SER A 173 13.81 -9.62 -7.49
CA SER A 173 14.96 -8.77 -7.83
C SER A 173 15.11 -7.57 -6.89
N LEU A 174 13.99 -7.00 -6.44
CA LEU A 174 13.99 -5.84 -5.54
C LEU A 174 14.56 -6.21 -4.16
N THR A 175 14.15 -7.32 -3.56
CA THR A 175 14.72 -7.84 -2.30
C THR A 175 16.21 -8.13 -2.44
N LYS A 176 16.62 -8.76 -3.55
CA LYS A 176 18.04 -9.05 -3.83
C LYS A 176 18.87 -7.78 -3.94
N GLN A 177 18.38 -6.75 -4.64
CA GLN A 177 19.05 -5.45 -4.74
C GLN A 177 19.14 -4.74 -3.39
N LEU A 178 18.09 -4.83 -2.57
CA LEU A 178 18.07 -4.26 -1.23
C LEU A 178 19.18 -4.84 -0.35
N ILE A 179 19.29 -6.18 -0.32
CA ILE A 179 20.32 -6.86 0.45
C ILE A 179 21.71 -6.61 -0.17
N SER A 180 21.80 -6.54 -1.51
CA SER A 180 23.05 -6.18 -2.19
C SER A 180 23.55 -4.80 -1.77
N LEU A 181 22.65 -3.82 -1.60
CA LEU A 181 23.03 -2.50 -1.10
C LEU A 181 23.58 -2.55 0.33
N GLN A 182 22.99 -3.38 1.21
CA GLN A 182 23.47 -3.58 2.57
C GLN A 182 24.85 -4.23 2.60
N ILE A 183 25.09 -5.23 1.75
CA ILE A 183 26.41 -5.86 1.58
C ILE A 183 27.44 -4.83 1.09
N LEU A 184 27.09 -4.06 0.05
CA LEU A 184 27.97 -3.05 -0.52
C LEU A 184 28.39 -2.02 0.54
N TRP A 185 27.42 -1.49 1.29
CA TRP A 185 27.69 -0.53 2.35
C TRP A 185 28.53 -1.13 3.48
N THR A 186 28.28 -2.38 3.86
CA THR A 186 29.02 -3.07 4.93
C THR A 186 30.47 -3.33 4.56
N ILE A 187 30.79 -3.56 3.29
CA ILE A 187 32.17 -3.66 2.79
C ILE A 187 32.82 -2.27 2.69
N LEU A 188 32.08 -1.27 2.24
CA LEU A 188 32.61 0.08 2.02
C LEU A 188 32.92 0.82 3.35
N ALA A 189 32.07 0.66 4.36
CA ALA A 189 32.21 1.34 5.66
C ALA A 189 33.58 1.14 6.35
N PRO A 190 34.10 -0.10 6.52
CA PRO A 190 35.41 -0.30 7.13
C PRO A 190 36.56 0.26 6.28
N ILE A 191 36.44 0.26 4.95
CA ILE A 191 37.44 0.86 4.06
C ILE A 191 37.51 2.37 4.31
N VAL A 192 36.36 3.03 4.34
CA VAL A 192 36.26 4.48 4.65
C VAL A 192 36.80 4.79 6.05
N PHE A 193 36.48 3.95 7.04
CA PHE A 193 36.98 4.11 8.40
C PHE A 193 38.51 3.98 8.48
N MET A 194 39.09 2.95 7.83
CA MET A 194 40.54 2.75 7.77
C MET A 194 41.24 3.92 7.09
N LEU A 195 40.72 4.40 5.96
CA LEU A 195 41.23 5.59 5.28
C LEU A 195 41.23 6.82 6.22
N GLY A 196 40.15 7.01 6.99
CA GLY A 196 40.06 8.08 7.99
C GLY A 196 41.15 8.01 9.06
N ILE A 197 41.51 6.80 9.51
CA ILE A 197 42.62 6.59 10.46
C ILE A 197 43.97 6.90 9.82
N PHE A 198 44.21 6.46 8.58
CA PHE A 198 45.48 6.67 7.86
C PHE A 198 45.82 8.15 7.68
N LEU A 199 44.81 9.01 7.54
CA LEU A 199 45.01 10.45 7.38
C LEU A 199 45.43 11.17 8.67
N LYS A 200 45.43 10.50 9.83
CA LYS A 200 45.87 11.04 11.14
C LYS A 200 45.20 12.38 11.54
N LEU A 201 43.91 12.55 11.25
CA LEU A 201 43.13 13.76 11.57
C LEU A 201 42.84 13.97 13.09
N GLY A 202 43.34 13.09 13.95
CA GLY A 202 43.15 13.13 15.40
C GLY A 202 41.95 12.31 15.90
N ASN A 203 41.96 11.98 17.20
CA ASN A 203 41.04 11.00 17.78
C ASN A 203 39.57 11.45 17.78
N GLN A 204 39.31 12.75 17.95
CA GLN A 204 37.95 13.31 17.91
C GLN A 204 37.31 13.11 16.53
N PHE A 205 38.11 13.24 15.46
CA PHE A 205 37.66 12.98 14.11
C PHE A 205 37.27 11.51 13.91
N SER A 206 38.06 10.56 14.43
CA SER A 206 37.74 9.13 14.34
C SER A 206 36.39 8.78 14.99
N LEU A 207 36.08 9.37 16.15
CA LEU A 207 34.78 9.17 16.81
C LEU A 207 33.63 9.76 16.00
N ILE A 208 33.79 10.98 15.47
CA ILE A 208 32.80 11.62 14.61
C ILE A 208 32.57 10.78 13.34
N LEU A 209 33.63 10.33 12.71
CA LEU A 209 33.56 9.48 11.51
C LEU A 209 32.80 8.18 11.78
N MET A 210 33.07 7.53 12.91
CA MET A 210 32.35 6.32 13.33
C MET A 210 30.84 6.58 13.49
N ILE A 211 30.46 7.67 14.16
CA ILE A 211 29.05 8.06 14.33
C ILE A 211 28.41 8.34 12.97
N LEU A 212 29.09 9.07 12.09
CA LEU A 212 28.59 9.38 10.74
C LEU A 212 28.38 8.13 9.89
N ILE A 213 29.28 7.14 9.96
CA ILE A 213 29.15 5.86 9.25
C ILE A 213 27.89 5.12 9.71
N VAL A 214 27.65 5.05 11.02
CA VAL A 214 26.45 4.40 11.57
C VAL A 214 25.18 5.15 11.17
N LEU A 215 25.16 6.48 11.27
CA LEU A 215 24.01 7.30 10.86
C LEU A 215 23.72 7.17 9.36
N SER A 216 24.74 7.13 8.51
CA SER A 216 24.59 6.90 7.08
C SER A 216 23.96 5.53 6.78
N ASN A 217 24.35 4.49 7.52
CA ASN A 217 23.73 3.16 7.39
C ASN A 217 22.22 3.21 7.73
N VAL A 218 21.86 3.82 8.86
CA VAL A 218 20.44 4.04 9.23
C VAL A 218 19.70 4.80 8.13
N PHE A 219 20.31 5.89 7.64
CA PHE A 219 19.71 6.74 6.62
C PHE A 219 19.41 5.96 5.33
N ILE A 220 20.35 5.14 4.85
CA ILE A 220 20.16 4.29 3.67
C ILE A 220 18.98 3.34 3.87
N ILE A 221 18.89 2.68 5.03
CA ILE A 221 17.80 1.74 5.34
C ILE A 221 16.45 2.46 5.35
N ILE A 222 16.35 3.58 6.06
CA ILE A 222 15.09 4.35 6.20
C ILE A 222 14.67 4.94 4.85
N ARG A 223 15.60 5.54 4.09
CA ARG A 223 15.28 6.14 2.78
C ARG A 223 14.75 5.10 1.81
N ASN A 224 15.35 3.91 1.78
CA ASN A 224 14.81 2.81 0.98
C ASN A 224 13.43 2.35 1.48
N ALA A 225 13.20 2.24 2.79
CA ALA A 225 11.89 1.88 3.33
C ALA A 225 10.80 2.87 2.90
N ILE A 226 11.09 4.18 2.98
CA ILE A 226 10.19 5.25 2.56
C ILE A 226 9.88 5.17 1.06
N GLU A 227 10.90 4.95 0.23
CA GLU A 227 10.73 4.89 -1.22
C GLU A 227 9.95 3.65 -1.66
N ILE A 228 10.20 2.50 -1.01
CA ILE A 228 9.42 1.28 -1.23
C ILE A 228 7.94 1.52 -0.87
N ASP A 229 7.67 2.26 0.21
CA ASP A 229 6.30 2.54 0.61
C ASP A 229 5.58 3.43 -0.41
N LYS A 230 6.23 4.53 -0.83
CA LYS A 230 5.67 5.56 -1.72
C LYS A 230 5.60 5.14 -3.19
N ARG A 231 6.66 4.53 -3.71
CA ARG A 231 6.86 4.29 -5.15
C ARG A 231 7.02 2.83 -5.52
N LYS A 232 6.98 1.91 -4.54
CA LYS A 232 7.14 0.47 -4.77
C LYS A 232 8.46 0.13 -5.49
N LYS A 233 9.46 0.99 -5.34
CA LYS A 233 10.80 0.90 -5.95
C LYS A 233 11.86 1.22 -4.90
N LEU A 234 13.08 0.73 -5.14
CA LEU A 234 14.24 1.16 -4.35
C LEU A 234 14.64 2.59 -4.72
N TYR A 235 15.11 3.34 -3.73
CA TYR A 235 15.71 4.64 -3.94
C TYR A 235 17.07 4.49 -4.60
N TYR A 236 17.92 3.63 -4.02
CA TYR A 236 19.21 3.26 -4.59
C TYR A 236 19.05 1.98 -5.40
N LYS A 237 19.01 2.13 -6.73
CA LYS A 237 18.97 1.00 -7.66
C LYS A 237 20.37 0.58 -8.03
N LEU A 238 20.64 -0.71 -7.92
CA LEU A 238 21.84 -1.34 -8.45
C LEU A 238 21.49 -1.98 -9.79
N ASN A 239 22.41 -1.89 -10.76
CA ASN A 239 22.25 -2.56 -12.05
C ASN A 239 22.54 -4.07 -11.97
N PHE A 240 22.98 -4.55 -10.81
CA PHE A 240 23.35 -5.93 -10.54
C PHE A 240 22.81 -6.38 -9.18
N ASN A 241 22.69 -7.70 -9.00
CA ASN A 241 22.39 -8.34 -7.73
C ASN A 241 23.62 -9.14 -7.32
N MET A 242 24.09 -8.99 -6.08
CA MET A 242 25.20 -9.78 -5.55
C MET A 242 24.78 -11.17 -5.07
N ILE A 243 23.47 -11.46 -5.02
CA ILE A 243 22.86 -12.69 -4.49
C ILE A 243 21.70 -13.13 -5.39
#